data_AF-A0A1N6HBV6-F1
#
_entry.id   AF-A0A1N6HBV6-F1
#
_cell.length_a   1.000
_cell.length_b   1.000
_cell.length_c   1.000
_cell.angle_alpha   90.00
_cell.angle_beta   90.00
_cell.angle_gamma   90.00
#
_symmetry.space_group_name_H-M   'P 1'
#
loop_
_entity.id
_entity.type
_entity.pdbx_description
1 polymer ?
#
loop_
_entity_poly.entity_id
_entity_poly.type
_entity_poly.pdbx_seq_one_letter_code
_entity_poly.pdbx_strand_id
1 'polypeptide(L)' 'MENNKAPIFTMLVVALIVGSALYKQIDFKTMTVEKPALAILYTVTLLFATFVLVKNFRKKTEK' A
#
# COMPACT_ATOMS: atom_id res chain seq x y z
N MET A 1 -9.74 -20.01 -18.41
CA MET A 1 -9.13 -20.15 -17.07
C MET A 1 -9.04 -18.75 -16.50
N GLU A 2 -9.77 -18.44 -15.44
CA GLU A 2 -9.97 -17.06 -14.96
C GLU A 2 -8.72 -16.50 -14.25
N ASN A 3 -7.81 -15.96 -15.05
CA ASN A 3 -6.60 -15.27 -14.65
C ASN A 3 -6.90 -13.79 -14.36
N ASN A 4 -7.82 -13.52 -13.43
CA ASN A 4 -8.12 -12.17 -12.94
C ASN A 4 -6.99 -11.65 -12.04
N LYS A 5 -5.82 -11.36 -12.62
CA LYS A 5 -4.68 -10.68 -11.97
C LYS A 5 -4.88 -9.16 -11.87
N ALA A 6 -5.91 -8.62 -12.52
CA ALA A 6 -6.23 -7.20 -12.51
C ALA A 6 -6.29 -6.60 -11.08
N PRO A 7 -6.92 -7.23 -10.06
CA PRO A 7 -6.98 -6.65 -8.71
C PRO A 7 -5.61 -6.53 -8.04
N ILE A 8 -4.71 -7.49 -8.31
CA ILE A 8 -3.34 -7.51 -7.78
C ILE A 8 -2.51 -6.39 -8.40
N PHE A 9 -2.66 -6.18 -9.71
CA PHE A 9 -1.99 -5.10 -10.42
C PHE A 9 -2.44 -3.73 -9.89
N THR A 10 -3.75 -3.50 -9.74
CA THR A 10 -4.26 -2.23 -9.19
C THR A 10 -3.80 -2.01 -7.75
N MET A 11 -3.80 -3.04 -6.90
CA MET A 11 -3.28 -2.91 -5.53
C MET A 11 -1.77 -2.60 -5.48
N LEU A 12 -0.97 -3.17 -6.37
CA LEU A 12 0.46 -2.84 -6.48
C LEU A 12 0.69 -1.38 -6.89
N VAL A 13 -0.06 -0.90 -7.89
CA VAL A 13 0.01 0.49 -8.34
C VAL A 13 -0.39 1.44 -7.20
N VAL A 14 -1.49 1.15 -6.49
CA VAL A 14 -1.91 1.94 -5.32
C VAL A 14 -0.85 1.92 -4.23
N ALA A 15 -0.27 0.76 -3.92
CA ALA A 15 0.78 0.65 -2.90
C ALA A 15 2.03 1.46 -3.26
N LEU A 16 2.45 1.47 -4.54
CA LEU A 16 3.58 2.27 -5.01
C LEU A 16 3.29 3.78 -4.94
N ILE A 17 2.10 4.21 -5.37
CA ILE A 17 1.69 5.62 -5.33
C ILE A 17 1.59 6.09 -3.87
N VAL A 18 0.84 5.38 -3.03
CA VAL A 18 0.66 5.71 -1.61
C VAL A 18 1.98 5.65 -0.86
N GLY A 19 2.83 4.66 -1.13
CA GLY A 19 4.16 4.53 -0.53
C GLY A 19 5.07 5.70 -0.90
N SER A 20 5.12 6.08 -2.18
CA SER A 20 5.91 7.23 -2.63
C SER A 20 5.38 8.56 -2.09
N ALA A 21 4.06 8.72 -1.98
CA ALA A 21 3.42 9.91 -1.40
C ALA A 21 3.67 10.01 0.11
N LEU A 22 3.61 8.89 0.84
CA LEU A 22 3.94 8.82 2.26
C LEU A 22 5.41 9.17 2.50
N TYR A 23 6.31 8.62 1.68
CA TYR A 23 7.75 8.90 1.78
C TYR A 23 8.06 10.39 1.53
N LYS A 24 7.33 11.04 0.60
CA LYS A 24 7.47 12.49 0.37
C LYS A 24 6.86 13.36 1.45
N GLN A 25 5.81 12.90 2.15
CA GLN A 25 5.18 13.66 3.24
C GLN A 25 5.96 13.63 4.55
N ILE A 26 6.84 12.65 4.72
CA ILE A 26 7.71 12.54 5.87
C ILE A 26 8.97 13.33 5.54
N ASP A 27 9.11 14.51 6.15
CA ASP A 27 10.37 15.23 6.10
C ASP A 27 11.33 14.56 7.09
N PHE A 28 12.14 13.61 6.59
CA PHE A 28 13.16 12.91 7.37
C PHE A 28 14.27 13.85 7.87
N LYS A 29 14.37 15.06 7.33
CA LYS A 29 15.39 16.03 7.72
C LYS A 29 15.01 16.77 9.01
N THR A 30 13.73 17.06 9.19
CA THR A 30 13.20 17.77 10.37
C THR A 30 12.38 16.88 11.30
N MET A 31 12.17 15.60 10.95
CA MET A 31 11.24 14.68 11.61
C MET A 31 9.82 15.23 11.73
N THR A 32 9.42 16.11 10.80
CA THR A 32 8.07 16.69 10.77
C THR A 32 7.26 16.10 9.63
N VAL A 33 6.01 15.78 9.92
CA VAL A 33 5.04 15.37 8.92
C VAL A 33 4.15 16.57 8.65
N GLU A 34 4.22 17.14 7.44
CA GLU A 34 3.43 18.34 7.09
C GLU A 34 1.92 18.11 7.27
N LYS A 35 1.45 16.91 6.94
CA LYS A 35 0.04 16.51 6.98
C LYS A 35 -0.12 15.22 7.78
N PRO A 36 -0.08 15.28 9.13
CA PRO A 36 -0.07 14.09 9.97
C PRO A 36 -1.32 13.21 9.76
N ALA A 37 -2.50 13.82 9.57
CA ALA A 37 -3.73 13.10 9.25
C ALA A 37 -3.66 12.35 7.90
N LEU A 38 -3.06 12.96 6.89
CA LEU A 38 -2.93 12.37 5.55
C LEU A 38 -1.89 11.23 5.56
N ALA A 39 -0.81 11.40 6.32
CA ALA A 39 0.19 10.36 6.51
C ALA A 39 -0.37 9.14 7.26
N ILE A 40 -1.21 9.34 8.28
CA ILE A 40 -1.91 8.24 8.96
C ILE A 40 -2.80 7.51 7.96
N LEU A 41 -3.59 8.23 7.16
CA LEU A 41 -4.48 7.63 6.16
C LEU A 41 -3.69 6.79 5.14
N TYR A 42 -2.59 7.33 4.61
CA TYR A 42 -1.71 6.61 3.69
C TYR A 42 -1.06 5.40 4.34
N THR A 43 -0.62 5.48 5.60
CA THR A 43 -0.03 4.35 6.32
C THR A 43 -1.05 3.23 6.51
N VAL A 44 -2.26 3.56 6.96
CA VAL A 44 -3.35 2.58 7.13
C VAL A 44 -3.73 1.95 5.79
N THR A 45 -3.84 2.76 4.74
CA THR A 45 -4.15 2.28 3.38
C THR A 45 -3.06 1.35 2.84
N LEU A 46 -1.78 1.69 3.06
CA LEU A 46 -0.64 0.89 2.63
C LEU A 46 -0.58 -0.46 3.37
N LEU A 47 -0.80 -0.45 4.69
CA LEU A 47 -0.87 -1.66 5.51
C LEU A 47 -2.04 -2.55 5.08
N PHE A 48 -3.21 -1.97 4.84
CA PHE A 48 -4.38 -2.70 4.39
C PHE A 48 -4.16 -3.32 3.00
N ALA A 49 -3.65 -2.53 2.05
CA ALA A 49 -3.35 -3.01 0.69
C ALA A 49 -2.33 -4.16 0.73
N THR A 50 -1.24 -4.00 1.49
CA THR A 50 -0.21 -5.04 1.66
C THR A 50 -0.77 -6.29 2.33
N PHE A 51 -1.59 -6.13 3.37
CA PHE A 51 -2.23 -7.24 4.07
C PHE A 51 -3.15 -8.05 3.14
N VAL A 52 -4.02 -7.37 2.39
CA VAL A 52 -4.92 -8.04 1.43
C VAL A 52 -4.12 -8.71 0.33
N LEU A 53 -3.06 -8.07 -0.17
CA LEU A 53 -2.18 -8.65 -1.18
C LEU A 53 -1.54 -9.94 -0.66
N VAL A 54 -0.86 -9.89 0.49
CA VAL A 54 -0.18 -11.04 1.12
C VAL A 54 -1.16 -12.16 1.44
N LYS A 55 -2.35 -11.83 1.99
CA LYS A 55 -3.39 -12.80 2.29
C LYS A 55 -3.88 -13.50 1.01
N ASN A 56 -4.07 -12.75 -0.07
CA ASN A 56 -4.52 -13.30 -1.34
C ASN A 56 -3.43 -14.16 -2.02
N PHE A 57 -2.15 -13.77 -1.89
CA PHE A 57 -1.01 -14.58 -2.33
C PHE A 57 -0.92 -15.91 -1.57
N ARG A 58 -1.02 -15.90 -0.23
CA ARG A 58 -1.00 -17.14 0.59
C ARG A 58 -2.14 -18.09 0.21
N LYS A 59 -3.35 -17.57 0.03
CA LYS A 59 -4.53 -18.37 -0.35
C LYS A 59 -4.41 -19.00 -1.75
N LYS A 60 -3.57 -18.42 -2.61
CA LYS A 60 -3.28 -18.91 -3.95
C LYS A 60 -2.12 -19.92 -3.99
N THR A 61 -1.32 -19.98 -2.93
CA THR A 61 -0.25 -20.99 -2.74
C THR A 61 -0.78 -22.26 -2.07
N GLU A 62 -1.86 -22.17 -1.29
CA GLU A 62 -2.55 -23.34 -0.68
C GLU A 62 -3.50 -24.09 -1.63
N LYS A 63 -3.73 -23.59 -2.85
CA LYS A 63 -4.52 -24.24 -3.91
C LYS A 63 -3.60 -24.72 -5.03
#